data_AF-A0A1G7KRQ5-F1
#
_entry.id   AF-A0A1G7KRQ5-F1
#
_cell.length_a   1.000
_cell.length_b   1.000
_cell.length_c   1.000
_cell.angle_alpha   90.00
_cell.angle_beta   90.00
_cell.angle_gamma   90.00
#
_symmetry.space_group_name_H-M   'P 1'
#
loop_
_entity.id
_entity.type
_entity.pdbx_description
1 polymer ?
#
loop_
_entity_poly.entity_id
_entity_poly.type
_entity_poly.pdbx_seq_one_letter_code
_entity_poly.pdbx_strand_id
1 'polypeptide(L)'
;MSNNFFGITDTGKQRDNNEDTFIAQKALDGNFIIACVIDGVGGYVGGEVAAEIARESILQELSYIAGDITPLLVNTFNKANQKIYNKKLEDKGLENMACVLTLAVIDIKNNQFYYAHVGDTRLYLLRDHSLIKISKDHSFVGFLEDSGRLTEEAAMEHPKRNEINKALGFNPNIGSDADFVETGHSPFLPGDMLLVCSDGLTDLVDKTQITRILTGDSTIQDKGQKLIDAANHKGGKDNVTVVLAQNDKAPRQQSATKPIATVKPAEPADDFVKPTKLPDGPLTVPVKQKSYRGTVVVLFIILALVLAGFVWQLWLNRQLTQPPVVKTVIPPAKVKNAQELKLQDTINKLKGNTLVLNEADYKQPIIISDTLHIPKDSLYIKAKGKIVFQRDTAYNGPAFTLSPKAKYIVLDSLTFDGFHVAIATHNDALVLKKVIFSNCDIPVQTSYLFPGNKYVSGRLFGGMFKIDTLQKATH
;
A
#
# COMPACT_ATOMS: atom_id res chain seq x y z
N MET A 1 -31.65 17.31 -14.34
CA MET A 1 -30.90 16.05 -14.18
C MET A 1 -29.68 16.36 -13.32
N SER A 2 -29.24 15.44 -12.46
CA SER A 2 -27.90 15.52 -11.87
C SER A 2 -26.87 15.38 -13.00
N ASN A 3 -25.99 16.36 -13.16
CA ASN A 3 -24.78 16.13 -13.93
C ASN A 3 -23.87 15.26 -13.06
N ASN A 4 -23.76 13.97 -13.40
CA ASN A 4 -22.96 13.00 -12.67
C ASN A 4 -21.46 13.03 -13.05
N PHE A 5 -21.03 14.12 -13.67
CA PHE A 5 -19.64 14.47 -13.95
C PHE A 5 -19.51 16.00 -13.98
N PHE A 6 -18.31 16.51 -13.72
CA PHE A 6 -17.95 17.91 -13.82
C PHE A 6 -16.45 18.04 -14.07
N GLY A 7 -16.04 19.05 -14.84
CA GLY A 7 -14.63 19.37 -15.06
C GLY A 7 -14.41 20.87 -15.00
N ILE A 8 -13.28 21.28 -14.43
CA ILE A 8 -12.86 22.68 -14.29
C ILE A 8 -11.33 22.76 -14.32
N THR A 9 -10.82 23.85 -14.90
CA THR A 9 -9.41 24.23 -14.91
C THR A 9 -9.29 25.69 -14.46
N ASP A 10 -8.19 26.03 -13.78
CA ASP A 10 -7.81 27.38 -13.39
C ASP A 10 -6.30 27.56 -13.61
N THR A 11 -5.89 28.72 -14.10
CA THR A 11 -4.48 29.04 -14.41
C THR A 11 -3.58 29.01 -13.16
N GLY A 12 -4.15 29.04 -11.95
CA GLY A 12 -3.42 29.24 -10.70
C GLY A 12 -3.28 30.72 -10.38
N LYS A 13 -2.25 31.08 -9.61
CA LYS A 13 -1.94 32.45 -9.19
C LYS A 13 -0.51 32.88 -9.50
N GLN A 14 0.31 31.99 -10.07
CA GLN A 14 1.73 32.21 -10.38
C GLN A 14 2.11 31.86 -11.84
N ARG A 15 1.16 31.41 -12.67
CA ARG A 15 1.32 31.23 -14.12
C ARG A 15 0.51 32.28 -14.87
N ASP A 16 1.02 32.77 -16.00
CA ASP A 16 0.32 33.70 -16.90
C ASP A 16 -0.47 32.97 -18.01
N ASN A 17 -0.12 31.73 -18.31
CA ASN A 17 -0.79 30.86 -19.28
C ASN A 17 -1.33 29.59 -18.60
N ASN A 18 -2.36 28.99 -19.20
CA ASN A 18 -2.88 27.69 -18.80
C ASN A 18 -2.56 26.65 -19.89
N GLU A 19 -1.72 25.67 -19.53
CA GLU A 19 -1.27 24.59 -20.41
C GLU A 19 -2.03 23.27 -20.15
N ASP A 20 -2.84 23.23 -19.08
CA ASP A 20 -3.81 22.16 -18.84
C ASP A 20 -5.02 22.25 -19.79
N THR A 21 -5.58 21.09 -20.14
CA THR A 21 -6.92 20.98 -20.70
C THR A 21 -7.61 19.68 -20.22
N PHE A 22 -8.91 19.56 -20.45
CA PHE A 22 -9.69 18.42 -19.94
C PHE A 22 -10.81 17.95 -20.86
N ILE A 23 -11.28 16.74 -20.59
CA ILE A 23 -12.51 16.16 -21.15
C ILE A 23 -13.39 15.71 -19.99
N ALA A 24 -14.63 16.20 -19.96
CA ALA A 24 -15.65 15.80 -19.01
C ALA A 24 -17.00 15.75 -19.74
N GLN A 25 -17.28 14.65 -20.44
CA GLN A 25 -18.48 14.53 -21.28
C GLN A 25 -19.00 13.10 -21.41
N LYS A 26 -20.23 12.95 -21.92
CA LYS A 26 -20.81 11.67 -22.31
C LYS A 26 -20.37 11.24 -23.72
N ALA A 27 -20.32 9.93 -23.95
CA ALA A 27 -20.09 9.31 -25.26
C ALA A 27 -21.09 8.16 -25.51
N LEU A 28 -21.26 7.79 -26.80
CA LEU A 28 -22.23 6.79 -27.30
C LEU A 28 -23.59 6.85 -26.60
N ASP A 29 -24.39 7.87 -26.94
CA ASP A 29 -25.75 8.10 -26.42
C ASP A 29 -25.87 8.17 -24.89
N GLY A 30 -24.75 8.39 -24.20
CA GLY A 30 -24.67 8.46 -22.74
C GLY A 30 -24.45 7.13 -22.01
N ASN A 31 -24.08 6.06 -22.73
CA ASN A 31 -23.65 4.81 -22.11
C ASN A 31 -22.29 4.94 -21.42
N PHE A 32 -21.42 5.83 -21.92
CA PHE A 32 -20.10 6.08 -21.37
C PHE A 32 -19.94 7.54 -20.90
N ILE A 33 -19.06 7.74 -19.91
CA ILE A 33 -18.50 9.05 -19.56
C ILE A 33 -17.00 9.00 -19.86
N ILE A 34 -16.50 10.04 -20.53
CA ILE A 34 -15.07 10.29 -20.71
C ILE A 34 -14.67 11.35 -19.68
N ALA A 35 -13.74 10.98 -18.80
CA ALA A 35 -13.12 11.85 -17.81
C ALA A 35 -11.61 11.85 -18.03
N CYS A 36 -11.03 12.99 -18.41
CA CYS A 36 -9.61 13.10 -18.75
C CYS A 36 -9.05 14.44 -18.29
N VAL A 37 -7.84 14.42 -17.73
CA VAL A 37 -7.00 15.62 -17.56
C VAL A 37 -5.71 15.41 -18.34
N ILE A 38 -5.31 16.46 -19.04
CA ILE A 38 -4.14 16.55 -19.90
C ILE A 38 -3.40 17.81 -19.48
N ASP A 39 -2.11 17.67 -19.23
CA ASP A 39 -1.23 18.71 -18.69
C ASP A 39 -0.08 18.91 -19.68
N GLY A 40 0.05 20.14 -20.15
CA GLY A 40 1.05 20.56 -21.14
C GLY A 40 2.38 20.89 -20.47
N VAL A 41 3.41 20.10 -20.75
CA VAL A 41 4.72 20.19 -20.05
C VAL A 41 5.55 21.35 -20.62
N GLY A 42 5.16 22.57 -20.25
CA GLY A 42 5.66 23.86 -20.72
C GLY A 42 6.91 24.39 -20.02
N GLY A 43 7.98 23.59 -19.95
CA GLY A 43 9.31 24.13 -19.64
C GLY A 43 9.86 25.07 -20.74
N TYR A 44 9.16 25.10 -21.89
CA TYR A 44 9.41 25.84 -23.12
C TYR A 44 8.06 26.15 -23.79
N VAL A 45 8.06 26.72 -25.00
CA VAL A 45 6.84 27.03 -25.76
C VAL A 45 6.09 25.75 -26.18
N GLY A 46 4.76 25.75 -26.01
CA GLY A 46 3.85 24.83 -26.71
C GLY A 46 3.18 23.73 -25.88
N GLY A 47 3.24 23.76 -24.54
CA GLY A 47 2.56 22.78 -23.70
C GLY A 47 1.05 22.72 -23.98
N GLU A 48 0.42 23.90 -24.10
CA GLU A 48 -0.98 24.07 -24.46
C GLU A 48 -1.32 23.47 -25.84
N VAL A 49 -0.39 23.57 -26.80
CA VAL A 49 -0.56 23.00 -28.15
C VAL A 49 -0.49 21.47 -28.12
N ALA A 50 0.44 20.89 -27.36
CA ALA A 50 0.49 19.44 -27.17
C ALA A 50 -0.76 18.91 -26.45
N ALA A 51 -1.21 19.63 -25.43
CA ALA A 51 -2.38 19.27 -24.63
C ALA A 51 -3.67 19.26 -25.45
N GLU A 52 -3.91 20.28 -26.28
CA GLU A 52 -5.10 20.32 -27.14
C GLU A 52 -5.04 19.28 -28.29
N ILE A 53 -3.87 19.03 -28.89
CA ILE A 53 -3.71 17.96 -29.89
C ILE A 53 -4.03 16.58 -29.29
N ALA A 54 -3.63 16.32 -28.04
CA ALA A 54 -4.02 15.10 -27.33
C ALA A 54 -5.54 15.05 -27.11
N ARG A 55 -6.14 16.16 -26.64
CA ARG A 55 -7.57 16.29 -26.39
C ARG A 55 -8.42 16.02 -27.63
N GLU A 56 -8.14 16.70 -28.75
CA GLU A 56 -8.79 16.46 -30.04
C GLU A 56 -8.65 15.00 -30.48
N SER A 57 -7.46 14.40 -30.30
CA SER A 57 -7.25 13.01 -30.69
C SER A 57 -8.01 12.00 -29.84
N ILE A 58 -8.17 12.26 -28.53
CA ILE A 58 -8.97 11.43 -27.64
C ILE A 58 -10.46 11.54 -27.98
N LEU A 59 -10.95 12.77 -28.23
CA LEU A 59 -12.34 12.99 -28.66
C LEU A 59 -12.64 12.35 -30.02
N GLN A 60 -11.69 12.36 -30.96
CA GLN A 60 -11.82 11.69 -32.26
C GLN A 60 -11.89 10.16 -32.11
N GLU A 61 -10.94 9.54 -31.40
CA GLU A 61 -10.87 8.07 -31.29
C GLU A 61 -11.99 7.49 -30.39
N LEU A 62 -12.39 8.19 -29.33
CA LEU A 62 -13.49 7.78 -28.46
C LEU A 62 -14.89 8.22 -28.94
N SER A 63 -15.00 8.79 -30.14
CA SER A 63 -16.29 9.02 -30.80
C SER A 63 -17.05 7.72 -31.06
N TYR A 64 -16.35 6.59 -31.20
CA TYR A 64 -16.91 5.25 -31.34
C TYR A 64 -16.14 4.21 -30.50
N ILE A 65 -16.71 3.83 -29.37
CA ILE A 65 -16.15 2.82 -28.44
C ILE A 65 -16.75 1.45 -28.75
N ALA A 66 -15.93 0.52 -29.28
CA ALA A 66 -16.34 -0.86 -29.55
C ALA A 66 -15.18 -1.84 -29.39
N GLY A 67 -15.49 -3.12 -29.10
CA GLY A 67 -14.49 -4.15 -28.81
C GLY A 67 -13.96 -4.08 -27.37
N ASP A 68 -12.71 -4.46 -27.17
CA ASP A 68 -12.02 -4.28 -25.89
C ASP A 68 -11.56 -2.82 -25.77
N ILE A 69 -11.92 -2.18 -24.66
CA ILE A 69 -11.61 -0.78 -24.38
C ILE A 69 -10.11 -0.61 -24.05
N THR A 70 -9.44 -1.62 -23.50
CA THR A 70 -8.04 -1.50 -23.08
C THR A 70 -7.08 -1.27 -24.27
N PRO A 71 -7.13 -2.07 -25.35
CA PRO A 71 -6.37 -1.78 -26.58
C PRO A 71 -6.81 -0.49 -27.28
N LEU A 72 -8.09 -0.11 -27.21
CA LEU A 72 -8.59 1.16 -27.78
C LEU A 72 -7.93 2.37 -27.10
N LEU A 73 -7.79 2.35 -25.77
CA LEU A 73 -7.11 3.41 -25.03
C LEU A 73 -5.61 3.47 -25.39
N VAL A 74 -4.92 2.32 -25.48
CA VAL A 74 -3.50 2.28 -25.91
C VAL A 74 -3.33 2.82 -27.33
N ASN A 75 -4.20 2.45 -28.27
CA ASN A 75 -4.21 3.01 -29.63
C ASN A 75 -4.48 4.53 -29.63
N THR A 76 -5.38 5.00 -28.77
CA THR A 76 -5.70 6.43 -28.61
C THR A 76 -4.47 7.24 -28.19
N PHE A 77 -3.73 6.75 -27.18
CA PHE A 77 -2.48 7.36 -26.72
C PHE A 77 -1.39 7.35 -27.81
N ASN A 78 -1.25 6.24 -28.54
CA ASN A 78 -0.30 6.15 -29.67
C ASN A 78 -0.61 7.18 -30.77
N LYS A 79 -1.87 7.35 -31.14
CA LYS A 79 -2.29 8.33 -32.15
C LYS A 79 -2.13 9.79 -31.69
N ALA A 80 -2.46 10.08 -30.43
CA ALA A 80 -2.20 11.39 -29.83
C ALA A 80 -0.69 11.72 -29.88
N ASN A 81 0.16 10.78 -29.46
CA ASN A 81 1.61 10.91 -29.51
C ASN A 81 2.14 11.14 -30.93
N GLN A 82 1.63 10.41 -31.92
CA GLN A 82 2.01 10.59 -33.33
C GLN A 82 1.60 11.97 -33.87
N LYS A 83 0.40 12.47 -33.56
CA LYS A 83 -0.02 13.83 -33.97
C LYS A 83 0.86 14.91 -33.35
N ILE A 84 1.13 14.83 -32.04
CA ILE A 84 2.04 15.73 -31.34
C ILE A 84 3.41 15.68 -32.03
N TYR A 85 4.01 14.50 -32.18
CA TYR A 85 5.34 14.36 -32.78
C TYR A 85 5.42 14.88 -34.21
N ASN A 86 4.40 14.64 -35.05
CA ASN A 86 4.36 15.19 -36.41
C ASN A 86 4.36 16.73 -36.41
N LYS A 87 3.56 17.36 -35.55
CA LYS A 87 3.54 18.83 -35.41
C LYS A 87 4.88 19.40 -34.93
N LYS A 88 5.66 18.64 -34.13
CA LYS A 88 7.05 19.00 -33.75
C LYS A 88 8.04 18.95 -34.93
N LEU A 89 7.76 18.15 -35.97
CA LEU A 89 8.55 18.10 -37.21
C LEU A 89 8.15 19.22 -38.19
N GLU A 90 6.88 19.61 -38.20
CA GLU A 90 6.36 20.72 -39.01
C GLU A 90 6.83 22.08 -38.48
N ASP A 91 6.86 22.25 -37.16
CA ASP A 91 7.05 23.54 -36.50
C ASP A 91 8.17 23.49 -35.45
N LYS A 92 9.32 24.06 -35.81
CA LYS A 92 10.50 24.13 -34.93
C LYS A 92 10.29 24.99 -33.69
N GLY A 93 9.31 25.89 -33.67
CA GLY A 93 8.95 26.64 -32.46
C GLY A 93 8.39 25.74 -31.35
N LEU A 94 7.93 24.54 -31.72
CA LEU A 94 7.31 23.55 -30.84
C LEU A 94 8.19 22.30 -30.64
N GLU A 95 9.47 22.32 -31.00
CA GLU A 95 10.35 21.14 -30.96
C GLU A 95 10.47 20.49 -29.57
N ASN A 96 10.13 21.22 -28.51
CA ASN A 96 10.15 20.73 -27.12
C ASN A 96 8.75 20.39 -26.56
N MET A 97 7.64 20.69 -27.25
CA MET A 97 6.30 20.48 -26.68
C MET A 97 6.03 19.01 -26.32
N ALA A 98 5.32 18.80 -25.22
CA ALA A 98 4.94 17.49 -24.71
C ALA A 98 3.72 17.64 -23.79
N CYS A 99 3.02 16.53 -23.53
CA CYS A 99 1.96 16.51 -22.52
C CYS A 99 1.94 15.20 -21.73
N VAL A 100 1.58 15.27 -20.46
CA VAL A 100 1.20 14.13 -19.63
C VAL A 100 -0.32 14.06 -19.55
N LEU A 101 -0.90 12.86 -19.41
CA LEU A 101 -2.35 12.75 -19.29
C LEU A 101 -2.84 11.46 -18.64
N THR A 102 -4.05 11.58 -18.08
CA THR A 102 -4.78 10.49 -17.45
C THR A 102 -6.20 10.48 -17.99
N LEU A 103 -6.62 9.36 -18.57
CA LEU A 103 -7.88 9.16 -19.26
C LEU A 103 -8.64 8.01 -18.62
N ALA A 104 -9.83 8.28 -18.09
CA ALA A 104 -10.79 7.29 -17.62
C ALA A 104 -12.02 7.25 -18.54
N VAL A 105 -12.35 6.05 -19.03
CA VAL A 105 -13.58 5.74 -19.76
C VAL A 105 -14.47 4.89 -18.88
N ILE A 106 -15.60 5.45 -18.48
CA ILE A 106 -16.51 4.89 -17.48
C ILE A 106 -17.67 4.23 -18.21
N ASP A 107 -17.77 2.91 -18.15
CA ASP A 107 -18.94 2.15 -18.59
C ASP A 107 -20.03 2.24 -17.51
N ILE A 108 -20.92 3.23 -17.67
CA ILE A 108 -22.02 3.44 -16.75
C ILE A 108 -23.00 2.27 -16.82
N LYS A 109 -23.15 1.57 -17.95
CA LYS A 109 -24.09 0.44 -18.05
C LYS A 109 -23.64 -0.73 -17.18
N ASN A 110 -22.38 -1.13 -17.29
CA ASN A 110 -21.80 -2.31 -16.66
C ASN A 110 -21.15 -2.07 -15.29
N ASN A 111 -21.17 -0.84 -14.77
CA ASN A 111 -20.54 -0.46 -13.49
C ASN A 111 -19.02 -0.75 -13.50
N GLN A 112 -18.30 -0.30 -14.52
CA GLN A 112 -16.85 -0.42 -14.66
C GLN A 112 -16.23 0.91 -15.08
N PHE A 113 -14.96 1.11 -14.76
CA PHE A 113 -14.13 2.08 -15.47
C PHE A 113 -12.87 1.42 -16.01
N TYR A 114 -12.42 1.91 -17.16
CA TYR A 114 -11.16 1.58 -17.81
C TYR A 114 -10.30 2.84 -17.78
N TYR A 115 -8.99 2.71 -17.61
CA TYR A 115 -8.09 3.86 -17.64
C TYR A 115 -6.83 3.61 -18.45
N ALA A 116 -6.27 4.70 -18.95
CA ALA A 116 -4.93 4.80 -19.50
C ALA A 116 -4.23 6.05 -18.95
N HIS A 117 -2.94 5.94 -18.68
CA HIS A 117 -2.17 6.97 -17.98
C HIS A 117 -0.71 7.02 -18.50
N VAL A 118 -0.21 8.25 -18.66
CA VAL A 118 1.21 8.57 -18.88
C VAL A 118 1.55 9.86 -18.15
N GLY A 119 2.53 9.80 -17.23
CA GLY A 119 3.12 10.98 -16.59
C GLY A 119 2.76 11.05 -15.10
N ASP A 120 2.38 12.22 -14.61
CA ASP A 120 2.11 12.49 -13.19
C ASP A 120 0.81 13.25 -12.91
N THR A 121 -0.04 13.44 -13.94
CA THR A 121 -1.50 13.57 -13.72
C THR A 121 -2.02 12.32 -13.00
N ARG A 122 -2.98 12.48 -12.07
CA ARG A 122 -3.38 11.42 -11.13
C ARG A 122 -4.85 11.02 -11.29
N LEU A 123 -5.12 9.71 -11.22
CA LEU A 123 -6.47 9.13 -11.06
C LEU A 123 -6.66 8.60 -9.64
N TYR A 124 -7.74 9.02 -8.98
CA TYR A 124 -8.19 8.52 -7.70
C TYR A 124 -9.61 7.94 -7.79
N LEU A 125 -9.87 6.89 -7.02
CA LEU A 125 -11.20 6.36 -6.71
C LEU A 125 -11.55 6.67 -5.25
N LEU A 126 -12.67 7.35 -5.04
CA LEU A 126 -13.33 7.47 -3.74
C LEU A 126 -14.41 6.39 -3.63
N ARG A 127 -14.27 5.51 -2.63
CA ARG A 127 -15.27 4.51 -2.23
C ARG A 127 -15.32 4.40 -0.71
N ASP A 128 -16.51 4.29 -0.13
CA ASP A 128 -16.71 4.14 1.32
C ASP A 128 -15.93 5.18 2.17
N HIS A 129 -15.96 6.44 1.70
CA HIS A 129 -15.19 7.58 2.23
C HIS A 129 -13.65 7.46 2.17
N SER A 130 -13.10 6.39 1.59
CA SER A 130 -11.68 6.16 1.38
C SER A 130 -11.24 6.58 -0.03
N LEU A 131 -10.27 7.49 -0.13
CA LEU A 131 -9.67 7.92 -1.39
C LEU A 131 -8.44 7.05 -1.72
N ILE A 132 -8.39 6.48 -2.92
CA ILE A 132 -7.39 5.50 -3.35
C ILE A 132 -6.76 5.98 -4.67
N LYS A 133 -5.45 6.22 -4.70
CA LYS A 133 -4.67 6.49 -5.92
C LYS A 133 -4.66 5.22 -6.79
N ILE A 134 -4.98 5.35 -8.07
CA ILE A 134 -5.12 4.23 -9.02
C ILE A 134 -3.97 4.20 -10.03
N SER A 135 -3.61 5.36 -10.59
CA SER A 135 -2.41 5.53 -11.42
C SER A 135 -1.13 5.53 -10.57
N LYS A 136 0.02 5.25 -11.19
CA LYS A 136 1.35 5.41 -10.58
C LYS A 136 2.11 6.49 -11.32
N ASP A 137 2.72 7.41 -10.60
CA ASP A 137 3.31 8.58 -11.25
C ASP A 137 4.62 8.17 -11.95
N HIS A 138 4.72 8.43 -13.24
CA HIS A 138 5.88 8.14 -14.08
C HIS A 138 7.04 9.13 -13.86
N SER A 139 7.16 9.72 -12.68
CA SER A 139 8.27 10.60 -12.24
C SER A 139 9.24 9.86 -11.31
N PHE A 140 10.49 10.36 -11.16
CA PHE A 140 11.46 9.71 -10.25
C PHE A 140 10.97 9.70 -8.79
N VAL A 141 10.34 10.81 -8.38
CA VAL A 141 9.78 10.97 -7.02
C VAL A 141 8.50 10.16 -6.85
N GLY A 142 7.64 10.13 -7.87
CA GLY A 142 6.47 9.26 -7.95
C GLY A 142 6.78 7.80 -7.65
N PHE A 143 7.79 7.25 -8.32
CA PHE A 143 8.27 5.88 -8.05
C PHE A 143 8.75 5.68 -6.61
N LEU A 144 9.30 6.70 -5.95
CA LEU A 144 9.70 6.63 -4.53
C LEU A 144 8.51 6.75 -3.57
N GLU A 145 7.50 7.56 -3.88
CA GLU A 145 6.22 7.63 -3.15
C GLU A 145 5.46 6.29 -3.27
N ASP A 146 5.21 5.82 -4.49
CA ASP A 146 4.44 4.60 -4.78
C ASP A 146 5.14 3.32 -4.28
N SER A 147 6.46 3.34 -4.08
CA SER A 147 7.23 2.27 -3.44
C SER A 147 7.45 2.44 -1.92
N GLY A 148 6.87 3.47 -1.31
CA GLY A 148 6.95 3.73 0.14
C GLY A 148 8.34 4.10 0.65
N ARG A 149 9.21 4.61 -0.23
CA ARG A 149 10.57 5.08 0.08
C ARG A 149 10.60 6.56 0.44
N LEU A 150 9.63 7.33 -0.04
CA LEU A 150 9.25 8.66 0.45
C LEU A 150 7.82 8.58 0.98
N THR A 151 7.46 9.50 1.89
CA THR A 151 6.06 9.79 2.23
C THR A 151 5.51 10.85 1.26
N GLU A 152 4.20 11.08 1.27
CA GLU A 152 3.54 12.14 0.49
C GLU A 152 4.22 13.50 0.74
N GLU A 153 4.50 13.83 2.02
CA GLU A 153 5.18 15.07 2.41
C GLU A 153 6.66 15.12 1.98
N ALA A 154 7.38 13.99 2.09
CA ALA A 154 8.80 13.93 1.71
C ALA A 154 9.01 13.87 0.18
N ALA A 155 8.01 13.42 -0.57
CA ALA A 155 7.94 13.56 -2.03
C ALA A 155 7.74 15.03 -2.42
N MET A 156 6.84 15.73 -1.72
CA MET A 156 6.55 17.15 -1.94
C MET A 156 7.75 18.08 -1.70
N GLU A 157 8.61 17.78 -0.73
CA GLU A 157 9.84 18.55 -0.48
C GLU A 157 11.03 18.13 -1.37
N HIS A 158 10.88 17.12 -2.23
CA HIS A 158 12.00 16.54 -2.96
C HIS A 158 12.48 17.44 -4.13
N PRO A 159 13.79 17.71 -4.27
CA PRO A 159 14.32 18.63 -5.29
C PRO A 159 14.14 18.15 -6.74
N LYS A 160 13.77 16.89 -6.95
CA LYS A 160 13.48 16.28 -8.25
C LYS A 160 11.98 15.99 -8.49
N ARG A 161 11.05 16.61 -7.75
CA ARG A 161 9.62 16.25 -7.87
C ARG A 161 9.07 16.49 -9.29
N ASN A 162 9.46 17.58 -9.92
CA ASN A 162 9.14 17.93 -11.31
C ASN A 162 9.89 17.11 -12.40
N GLU A 163 10.50 15.95 -12.08
CA GLU A 163 11.23 15.11 -13.06
C GLU A 163 10.37 13.97 -13.62
N ILE A 164 9.64 14.27 -14.70
CA ILE A 164 8.82 13.33 -15.49
C ILE A 164 9.73 12.42 -16.35
N ASN A 165 9.53 11.09 -16.29
CA ASN A 165 10.25 10.13 -17.14
C ASN A 165 9.48 9.76 -18.43
N LYS A 166 8.14 9.93 -18.47
CA LYS A 166 7.28 9.57 -19.61
C LYS A 166 6.24 10.67 -19.86
N ALA A 167 6.26 11.24 -21.07
CA ALA A 167 5.24 12.14 -21.59
C ALA A 167 5.03 11.86 -23.09
N LEU A 168 3.86 12.23 -23.62
CA LEU A 168 3.60 12.17 -25.07
C LEU A 168 4.39 13.29 -25.76
N GLY A 169 4.92 13.01 -26.96
CA GLY A 169 5.76 13.93 -27.71
C GLY A 169 7.26 13.85 -27.39
N PHE A 170 7.68 13.09 -26.37
CA PHE A 170 9.10 12.82 -26.10
C PHE A 170 9.73 11.88 -27.14
N ASN A 171 9.00 10.86 -27.60
CA ASN A 171 9.47 9.86 -28.57
C ASN A 171 8.44 9.62 -29.67
N PRO A 172 8.84 9.33 -30.93
CA PRO A 172 7.90 9.11 -32.03
C PRO A 172 7.09 7.82 -31.89
N ASN A 173 7.69 6.77 -31.32
CA ASN A 173 7.08 5.46 -31.15
C ASN A 173 7.08 5.05 -29.67
N ILE A 174 5.98 5.35 -28.98
CA ILE A 174 5.78 4.90 -27.60
C ILE A 174 5.32 3.43 -27.55
N GLY A 175 4.66 2.94 -28.60
CA GLY A 175 4.15 1.56 -28.69
C GLY A 175 5.21 0.46 -28.82
N SER A 176 6.50 0.79 -28.89
CA SER A 176 7.59 -0.19 -28.76
C SER A 176 7.96 -0.54 -27.31
N ASP A 177 7.54 0.28 -26.33
CA ASP A 177 7.62 -0.05 -24.90
C ASP A 177 6.20 -0.47 -24.44
N ALA A 178 6.04 -1.76 -24.15
CA ALA A 178 4.76 -2.33 -23.73
C ALA A 178 4.28 -1.78 -22.37
N ASP A 179 5.19 -1.27 -21.53
CA ASP A 179 4.88 -0.66 -20.24
C ASP A 179 4.78 0.88 -20.34
N PHE A 180 4.84 1.49 -21.54
CA PHE A 180 4.84 2.95 -21.68
C PHE A 180 3.54 3.59 -21.18
N VAL A 181 2.40 3.09 -21.66
CA VAL A 181 1.07 3.53 -21.26
C VAL A 181 0.59 2.59 -20.16
N GLU A 182 0.49 3.09 -18.92
CA GLU A 182 -0.16 2.32 -17.86
C GLU A 182 -1.64 2.18 -18.19
N THR A 183 -2.19 0.97 -18.09
CA THR A 183 -3.62 0.72 -18.30
C THR A 183 -4.20 -0.23 -17.27
N GLY A 184 -5.51 -0.15 -17.06
CA GLY A 184 -6.23 -1.08 -16.20
C GLY A 184 -7.74 -0.85 -16.22
N HIS A 185 -8.46 -1.65 -15.45
CA HIS A 185 -9.90 -1.51 -15.24
C HIS A 185 -10.27 -1.89 -13.81
N SER A 186 -11.40 -1.38 -13.32
CA SER A 186 -11.91 -1.66 -11.98
C SER A 186 -13.43 -1.39 -11.91
N PRO A 187 -14.18 -2.09 -11.04
CA PRO A 187 -15.60 -1.80 -10.84
C PRO A 187 -15.83 -0.34 -10.42
N PHE A 188 -16.82 0.29 -11.02
CA PHE A 188 -17.35 1.60 -10.66
C PHE A 188 -18.77 1.42 -10.12
N LEU A 189 -18.87 1.23 -8.80
CA LEU A 189 -20.07 0.83 -8.09
C LEU A 189 -20.96 2.04 -7.72
N PRO A 190 -22.27 1.86 -7.53
CA PRO A 190 -23.17 2.91 -7.05
C PRO A 190 -22.64 3.63 -5.80
N GLY A 191 -22.53 4.95 -5.84
CA GLY A 191 -21.95 5.79 -4.79
C GLY A 191 -20.47 6.15 -4.98
N ASP A 192 -19.71 5.42 -5.80
CA ASP A 192 -18.31 5.74 -6.10
C ASP A 192 -18.17 7.11 -6.79
N MET A 193 -17.01 7.74 -6.61
CA MET A 193 -16.58 8.91 -7.37
C MET A 193 -15.14 8.76 -7.85
N LEU A 194 -14.86 9.03 -9.11
CA LEU A 194 -13.51 9.23 -9.63
C LEU A 194 -13.13 10.71 -9.55
N LEU A 195 -11.86 10.97 -9.25
CA LEU A 195 -11.17 12.24 -9.44
C LEU A 195 -9.99 12.00 -10.40
N VAL A 196 -9.93 12.76 -11.49
CA VAL A 196 -8.74 12.91 -12.34
C VAL A 196 -8.21 14.33 -12.13
N CYS A 197 -6.91 14.52 -11.95
CA CYS A 197 -6.32 15.85 -11.76
C CYS A 197 -4.89 16.00 -12.31
N SER A 198 -4.49 17.25 -12.59
CA SER A 198 -3.08 17.64 -12.81
C SER A 198 -2.30 17.73 -11.49
N ASP A 199 -0.98 17.84 -11.58
CA ASP A 199 -0.10 17.85 -10.40
C ASP A 199 -0.42 19.03 -9.47
N GLY A 200 -0.71 20.22 -10.01
CA GLY A 200 -0.98 21.46 -9.29
C GLY A 200 -2.15 21.43 -8.30
N LEU A 201 -3.04 20.41 -8.38
CA LEU A 201 -3.92 20.10 -7.25
C LEU A 201 -3.12 19.45 -6.11
N THR A 202 -2.49 18.31 -6.37
CA THR A 202 -1.86 17.46 -5.35
C THR A 202 -0.51 17.98 -4.85
N ASP A 203 0.17 18.83 -5.61
CA ASP A 203 1.41 19.54 -5.23
C ASP A 203 1.16 20.61 -4.12
N LEU A 204 -0.12 20.80 -3.76
CA LEU A 204 -0.59 21.75 -2.76
C LEU A 204 -1.61 21.11 -1.81
N VAL A 205 -2.62 20.42 -2.32
CA VAL A 205 -3.75 19.87 -1.57
C VAL A 205 -3.51 18.40 -1.23
N ASP A 206 -3.18 18.14 0.02
CA ASP A 206 -2.95 16.80 0.57
C ASP A 206 -4.18 15.90 0.44
N LYS A 207 -3.94 14.59 0.37
CA LYS A 207 -4.96 13.56 0.24
C LYS A 207 -6.08 13.67 1.29
N THR A 208 -5.78 14.11 2.51
CA THR A 208 -6.77 14.24 3.59
C THR A 208 -7.72 15.40 3.31
N GLN A 209 -7.20 16.54 2.88
CA GLN A 209 -7.99 17.70 2.45
C GLN A 209 -8.85 17.38 1.22
N ILE A 210 -8.31 16.70 0.20
CA ILE A 210 -9.09 16.22 -0.96
C ILE A 210 -10.23 15.32 -0.49
N THR A 211 -9.94 14.30 0.32
CA THR A 211 -10.95 13.34 0.82
C THR A 211 -12.07 14.05 1.58
N ARG A 212 -11.75 15.04 2.42
CA ARG A 212 -12.74 15.84 3.16
C ARG A 212 -13.62 16.69 2.23
N ILE A 213 -13.07 17.24 1.15
CA ILE A 213 -13.85 18.02 0.15
C ILE A 213 -14.81 17.09 -0.60
N LEU A 214 -14.31 15.96 -1.10
CA LEU A 214 -15.11 15.01 -1.90
C LEU A 214 -16.20 14.30 -1.09
N THR A 215 -15.97 14.05 0.21
CA THR A 215 -16.96 13.39 1.09
C THR A 215 -17.99 14.34 1.70
N GLY A 216 -17.81 15.66 1.62
CA GLY A 216 -18.75 16.64 2.17
C GLY A 216 -20.07 16.78 1.40
N ASP A 217 -21.14 17.20 2.09
CA ASP A 217 -22.45 17.46 1.50
C ASP A 217 -22.45 18.75 0.65
N SER A 218 -22.21 18.59 -0.64
CA SER A 218 -22.34 19.64 -1.66
C SER A 218 -22.33 19.02 -3.07
N THR A 219 -22.67 19.80 -4.09
CA THR A 219 -22.75 19.32 -5.48
C THR A 219 -21.39 18.92 -6.04
N ILE A 220 -21.36 18.15 -7.13
CA ILE A 220 -20.10 17.80 -7.80
C ILE A 220 -19.39 19.04 -8.39
N GLN A 221 -20.15 20.07 -8.75
CA GLN A 221 -19.66 21.40 -9.14
C GLN A 221 -18.95 22.09 -7.96
N ASP A 222 -19.62 22.19 -6.81
CA ASP A 222 -19.05 22.77 -5.59
C ASP A 222 -17.78 22.04 -5.15
N LYS A 223 -17.75 20.71 -5.32
CA LYS A 223 -16.58 19.87 -5.00
C LYS A 223 -15.40 20.18 -5.92
N GLY A 224 -15.65 20.31 -7.23
CA GLY A 224 -14.63 20.74 -8.18
C GLY A 224 -14.07 22.13 -7.84
N GLN A 225 -14.96 23.11 -7.62
CA GLN A 225 -14.55 24.47 -7.25
C GLN A 225 -13.74 24.50 -5.94
N LYS A 226 -14.18 23.77 -4.90
CA LYS A 226 -13.46 23.70 -3.61
C LYS A 226 -12.07 23.07 -3.71
N LEU A 227 -11.80 22.22 -4.71
CA LEU A 227 -10.46 21.69 -4.98
C LEU A 227 -9.56 22.75 -5.62
N ILE A 228 -10.06 23.46 -6.64
CA ILE A 228 -9.39 24.62 -7.26
C ILE A 228 -9.08 25.69 -6.19
N ASP A 229 -10.08 26.05 -5.39
CA ASP A 229 -9.95 27.02 -4.31
C ASP A 229 -8.91 26.55 -3.27
N ALA A 230 -8.88 25.26 -2.93
CA ALA A 230 -7.92 24.73 -1.95
C ALA A 230 -6.46 24.83 -2.43
N ALA A 231 -6.20 24.58 -3.72
CA ALA A 231 -4.88 24.76 -4.32
C ALA A 231 -4.50 26.25 -4.40
N ASN A 232 -5.43 27.09 -4.87
CA ASN A 232 -5.23 28.53 -4.96
C ASN A 232 -4.97 29.20 -3.60
N HIS A 233 -5.69 28.84 -2.54
CA HIS A 233 -5.44 29.33 -1.18
C HIS A 233 -4.10 28.87 -0.59
N LYS A 234 -3.54 27.74 -1.07
CA LYS A 234 -2.17 27.30 -0.74
C LYS A 234 -1.10 27.89 -1.68
N GLY A 235 -1.48 28.82 -2.55
CA GLY A 235 -0.58 29.67 -3.32
C GLY A 235 -0.72 29.59 -4.84
N GLY A 236 -1.47 28.62 -5.38
CA GLY A 236 -1.71 28.50 -6.84
C GLY A 236 -0.43 28.54 -7.66
N LYS A 237 0.56 27.72 -7.30
CA LYS A 237 1.90 27.72 -7.93
C LYS A 237 1.88 27.34 -9.40
N ASP A 238 0.92 26.51 -9.79
CA ASP A 238 0.80 25.95 -11.11
C ASP A 238 -0.64 25.98 -11.62
N ASN A 239 -0.85 25.54 -12.86
CA ASN A 239 -2.16 25.26 -13.40
C ASN A 239 -2.85 24.16 -12.57
N VAL A 240 -4.18 24.26 -12.40
CA VAL A 240 -4.94 23.32 -11.55
C VAL A 240 -6.18 22.87 -12.29
N THR A 241 -6.24 21.58 -12.60
CA THR A 241 -7.36 20.99 -13.35
C THR A 241 -7.88 19.75 -12.64
N VAL A 242 -9.21 19.66 -12.55
CA VAL A 242 -9.91 18.52 -11.94
C VAL A 242 -11.10 18.09 -12.79
N VAL A 243 -11.25 16.78 -12.97
CA VAL A 243 -12.47 16.16 -13.50
C VAL A 243 -12.99 15.16 -12.47
N LEU A 244 -14.24 15.36 -12.07
CA LEU A 244 -14.99 14.48 -11.18
C LEU A 244 -16.03 13.70 -11.98
N ALA A 245 -16.22 12.43 -11.67
CA ALA A 245 -17.33 11.62 -12.19
C ALA A 245 -17.87 10.71 -11.09
N GLN A 246 -19.19 10.57 -10.97
CA GLN A 246 -19.87 9.86 -9.88
C GLN A 246 -20.84 8.81 -10.42
N ASN A 247 -20.92 7.65 -9.77
CA ASN A 247 -21.98 6.69 -10.05
C ASN A 247 -23.23 7.04 -9.24
N ASP A 248 -24.12 7.86 -9.82
CA ASP A 248 -25.36 8.34 -9.21
C ASP A 248 -26.53 7.32 -9.25
N LYS A 249 -26.28 6.07 -9.64
CA LYS A 249 -27.27 5.00 -9.52
C LYS A 249 -27.63 4.72 -8.06
N ALA A 250 -28.86 4.29 -7.82
CA ALA A 250 -29.24 3.69 -6.55
C ALA A 250 -28.43 2.41 -6.27
N PRO A 251 -27.86 2.22 -5.07
CA PRO A 251 -27.23 0.97 -4.66
C PRO A 251 -28.22 -0.20 -4.75
N ARG A 252 -27.83 -1.26 -5.48
CA ARG A 252 -28.60 -2.51 -5.51
C ARG A 252 -28.42 -3.22 -4.17
N GLN A 253 -29.42 -3.14 -3.30
CA GLN A 253 -29.51 -3.99 -2.11
C GLN A 253 -29.66 -5.46 -2.54
N GLN A 254 -28.53 -6.15 -2.65
CA GLN A 254 -28.54 -7.62 -2.61
C GLN A 254 -28.68 -8.02 -1.15
N SER A 255 -29.88 -8.47 -0.77
CA SER A 255 -30.11 -9.11 0.53
C SER A 255 -29.16 -10.29 0.68
N ALA A 256 -28.15 -10.15 1.54
CA ALA A 256 -27.17 -11.21 1.75
C ALA A 256 -27.87 -12.44 2.34
N THR A 257 -28.04 -13.49 1.52
CA THR A 257 -28.66 -14.75 1.93
C THR A 257 -27.75 -15.48 2.91
N LYS A 258 -27.85 -15.07 4.18
CA LYS A 258 -27.02 -15.57 5.28
C LYS A 258 -27.15 -17.09 5.37
N PRO A 259 -26.05 -17.87 5.33
CA PRO A 259 -26.11 -19.30 5.55
C PRO A 259 -26.79 -19.60 6.89
N ILE A 260 -27.78 -20.50 6.89
CA ILE A 260 -28.51 -20.88 8.10
C ILE A 260 -27.62 -21.81 8.93
N ALA A 261 -26.74 -21.20 9.74
CA ALA A 261 -25.97 -21.90 10.76
C ALA A 261 -26.83 -22.01 12.04
N THR A 262 -27.36 -23.21 12.30
CA THR A 262 -28.20 -23.48 13.46
C THR A 262 -27.36 -23.50 14.74
N VAL A 263 -27.41 -22.41 15.52
CA VAL A 263 -26.74 -22.34 16.83
C VAL A 263 -27.57 -23.11 17.87
N LYS A 264 -26.95 -24.10 18.52
CA LYS A 264 -27.56 -24.87 19.61
C LYS A 264 -27.52 -24.04 20.92
N PRO A 265 -28.61 -23.97 21.70
CA PRO A 265 -28.59 -23.30 23.00
C PRO A 265 -27.64 -23.96 24.00
N ALA A 266 -27.14 -23.18 24.96
CA ALA A 266 -26.46 -23.65 26.16
C ALA A 266 -27.40 -23.52 27.37
N GLU A 267 -27.30 -24.46 28.31
CA GLU A 267 -28.12 -24.54 29.52
C GLU A 267 -27.49 -23.77 30.71
N PRO A 268 -28.26 -23.43 31.76
CA PRO A 268 -27.89 -22.39 32.73
C PRO A 268 -26.98 -22.86 33.87
N ALA A 269 -26.51 -21.90 34.67
CA ALA A 269 -25.81 -22.13 35.94
C ALA A 269 -26.77 -21.96 37.14
N ASP A 270 -26.56 -22.78 38.18
CA ASP A 270 -27.32 -22.77 39.43
C ASP A 270 -26.85 -21.71 40.45
N ASP A 271 -27.62 -21.54 41.54
CA ASP A 271 -27.73 -20.30 42.33
C ASP A 271 -27.50 -20.50 43.86
N PHE A 272 -27.51 -19.38 44.62
CA PHE A 272 -27.44 -19.23 46.10
C PHE A 272 -26.02 -19.40 46.73
N VAL A 273 -25.66 -18.82 47.90
CA VAL A 273 -26.40 -18.52 49.15
C VAL A 273 -25.94 -17.20 49.85
N LYS A 274 -26.82 -16.60 50.67
CA LYS A 274 -26.61 -15.55 51.73
C LYS A 274 -27.31 -16.03 53.03
N PRO A 275 -27.01 -15.60 54.29
CA PRO A 275 -26.93 -14.20 54.79
C PRO A 275 -25.72 -13.97 55.78
N THR A 276 -25.63 -13.10 56.81
CA THR A 276 -26.59 -12.29 57.63
C THR A 276 -25.97 -11.01 58.29
N LYS A 277 -26.77 -10.35 59.14
CA LYS A 277 -26.73 -9.01 59.78
C LYS A 277 -26.04 -8.87 61.17
N LEU A 278 -25.44 -7.69 61.42
CA LEU A 278 -25.62 -6.69 62.55
C LEU A 278 -25.68 -7.13 64.05
N PRO A 279 -25.21 -6.28 65.01
CA PRO A 279 -26.01 -5.14 65.55
C PRO A 279 -25.24 -3.83 65.90
N ASP A 280 -25.97 -2.85 66.46
CA ASP A 280 -25.62 -1.41 66.62
C ASP A 280 -25.04 -0.99 68.01
N GLY A 281 -24.53 0.25 68.14
CA GLY A 281 -24.13 0.89 69.41
C GLY A 281 -23.64 2.36 69.29
N PRO A 282 -24.11 3.34 70.11
CA PRO A 282 -23.83 4.79 69.91
C PRO A 282 -23.02 5.50 71.03
N LEU A 283 -22.62 6.78 70.83
CA LEU A 283 -22.75 7.94 71.78
C LEU A 283 -22.05 9.25 71.26
N THR A 284 -22.04 10.34 72.04
CA THR A 284 -22.11 11.75 71.52
C THR A 284 -21.27 12.83 72.25
N VAL A 285 -20.59 13.75 71.49
CA VAL A 285 -20.05 15.12 71.82
C VAL A 285 -19.10 15.32 73.05
N PRO A 286 -18.43 16.49 73.29
CA PRO A 286 -18.10 17.67 72.46
C PRO A 286 -16.62 18.21 72.50
N VAL A 287 -16.38 19.19 71.62
CA VAL A 287 -15.28 20.22 71.46
C VAL A 287 -14.29 20.54 72.60
N LYS A 288 -12.99 20.73 72.26
CA LYS A 288 -12.09 21.76 72.85
C LYS A 288 -11.03 22.28 71.84
N GLN A 289 -10.46 23.46 72.07
CA GLN A 289 -9.57 24.20 71.12
C GLN A 289 -8.12 24.43 71.62
N LYS A 290 -7.23 24.82 70.68
CA LYS A 290 -5.83 25.30 70.82
C LYS A 290 -4.81 24.19 71.14
N SER A 291 -3.55 24.22 70.69
CA SER A 291 -2.71 25.38 70.31
C SER A 291 -1.77 25.11 69.10
N TYR A 292 -1.25 26.17 68.48
CA TYR A 292 -0.44 26.12 67.25
C TYR A 292 1.06 26.22 67.56
N ARG A 293 1.84 25.14 67.37
CA ARG A 293 3.33 25.21 67.22
C ARG A 293 4.04 23.96 66.67
N GLY A 294 3.35 22.84 66.41
CA GLY A 294 3.97 21.61 65.86
C GLY A 294 3.83 21.40 64.35
N THR A 295 3.01 22.20 63.65
CA THR A 295 2.55 21.90 62.28
C THR A 295 3.65 21.90 61.21
N VAL A 296 4.71 22.70 61.36
CA VAL A 296 5.83 22.70 60.40
C VAL A 296 6.65 21.41 60.48
N VAL A 297 6.89 20.89 61.69
CA VAL A 297 7.60 19.62 61.90
C VAL A 297 6.75 18.45 61.40
N VAL A 298 5.45 18.47 61.68
CA VAL A 298 4.51 17.46 61.17
C VAL A 298 4.41 17.51 59.64
N LEU A 299 4.41 18.69 59.01
CA LEU A 299 4.46 18.81 57.54
C LEU A 299 5.76 18.27 56.96
N PHE A 300 6.92 18.51 57.59
CA PHE A 300 8.18 17.90 57.16
C PHE A 300 8.19 16.38 57.31
N ILE A 301 7.61 15.84 58.39
CA ILE A 301 7.47 14.38 58.59
C ILE A 301 6.51 13.78 57.56
N ILE A 302 5.36 14.42 57.29
CA ILE A 302 4.42 13.97 56.25
C ILE A 302 5.06 14.05 54.86
N LEU A 303 5.79 15.12 54.54
CA LEU A 303 6.50 15.26 53.26
C LEU A 303 7.60 14.20 53.12
N ALA A 304 8.34 13.90 54.19
CA ALA A 304 9.33 12.83 54.22
C ALA A 304 8.70 11.43 54.09
N LEU A 305 7.54 11.19 54.69
CA LEU A 305 6.78 9.95 54.54
C LEU A 305 6.17 9.79 53.13
N VAL A 306 5.71 10.89 52.51
CA VAL A 306 5.24 10.90 51.12
C VAL A 306 6.40 10.67 50.15
N LEU A 307 7.57 11.30 50.37
CA LEU A 307 8.78 11.04 49.59
C LEU A 307 9.29 9.61 49.78
N ALA A 308 9.31 9.09 51.01
CA ALA A 308 9.67 7.70 51.29
C ALA A 308 8.68 6.73 50.63
N GLY A 309 7.38 7.03 50.67
CA GLY A 309 6.34 6.28 49.96
C GLY A 309 6.51 6.33 48.43
N PHE A 310 6.87 7.48 47.86
CA PHE A 310 7.12 7.63 46.42
C PHE A 310 8.40 6.90 45.98
N VAL A 311 9.48 6.97 46.77
CA VAL A 311 10.71 6.19 46.55
C VAL A 311 10.45 4.69 46.71
N TRP A 312 9.66 4.29 47.71
CA TRP A 312 9.22 2.91 47.89
C TRP A 312 8.38 2.43 46.71
N GLN A 313 7.46 3.25 46.20
CA GLN A 313 6.61 2.92 45.04
C GLN A 313 7.40 2.88 43.72
N LEU A 314 8.42 3.74 43.55
CA LEU A 314 9.38 3.65 42.44
C LEU A 314 10.26 2.40 42.55
N TRP A 315 10.66 1.99 43.76
CA TRP A 315 11.38 0.75 44.01
C TRP A 315 10.50 -0.48 43.77
N LEU A 316 9.23 -0.44 44.18
CA LEU A 316 8.24 -1.49 43.94
C LEU A 316 7.92 -1.63 42.45
N ASN A 317 7.75 -0.51 41.73
CA ASN A 317 7.66 -0.54 40.27
C ASN A 317 8.94 -1.13 39.64
N ARG A 318 10.14 -0.76 40.10
CA ARG A 318 11.40 -1.37 39.61
C ARG A 318 11.50 -2.87 39.87
N GLN A 319 10.94 -3.38 40.96
CA GLN A 319 10.83 -4.82 41.23
C GLN A 319 9.82 -5.47 40.28
N LEU A 320 8.68 -4.83 40.04
CA LEU A 320 7.60 -5.33 39.17
C LEU A 320 7.91 -5.21 37.66
N THR A 321 8.82 -4.32 37.24
CA THR A 321 9.25 -4.15 35.85
C THR A 321 10.57 -4.86 35.52
N GLN A 322 11.05 -5.78 36.37
CA GLN A 322 11.99 -6.79 35.89
C GLN A 322 11.17 -7.95 35.30
N PRO A 323 11.26 -8.25 33.99
CA PRO A 323 10.69 -9.48 33.47
C PRO A 323 11.35 -10.65 34.22
N PRO A 324 10.59 -11.70 34.59
CA PRO A 324 11.15 -12.79 35.37
C PRO A 324 12.34 -13.37 34.65
N VAL A 325 13.48 -13.50 35.35
CA VAL A 325 14.62 -14.29 34.87
C VAL A 325 14.16 -15.73 34.86
N VAL A 326 13.58 -16.13 33.73
CA VAL A 326 13.38 -17.53 33.38
C VAL A 326 14.76 -18.16 33.46
N LYS A 327 15.00 -18.96 34.50
CA LYS A 327 16.09 -19.92 34.49
C LYS A 327 15.75 -20.90 33.38
N THR A 328 16.22 -20.60 32.18
CA THR A 328 16.11 -21.51 31.05
C THR A 328 16.83 -22.77 31.45
N VAL A 329 16.06 -23.79 31.85
CA VAL A 329 16.52 -25.16 31.87
C VAL A 329 16.85 -25.45 30.41
N ILE A 330 18.12 -25.27 30.05
CA ILE A 330 18.60 -25.44 28.68
C ILE A 330 18.21 -26.87 28.30
N PRO A 331 17.26 -27.08 27.36
CA PRO A 331 16.94 -28.43 26.91
C PRO A 331 18.23 -29.04 26.38
N PRO A 332 18.53 -30.32 26.65
CA PRO A 332 19.75 -30.95 26.15
C PRO A 332 19.85 -30.68 24.66
N ALA A 333 20.91 -29.98 24.26
CA ALA A 333 20.97 -29.34 22.95
C ALA A 333 20.70 -30.39 21.86
N LYS A 334 19.60 -30.22 21.12
CA LYS A 334 19.21 -31.16 20.06
C LYS A 334 20.42 -31.41 19.18
N VAL A 335 20.80 -32.69 19.03
CA VAL A 335 21.98 -33.09 18.27
C VAL A 335 21.71 -32.81 16.79
N LYS A 336 22.09 -31.60 16.34
CA LYS A 336 21.89 -31.14 14.97
C LYS A 336 22.44 -32.18 13.99
N ASN A 337 21.63 -32.50 12.99
CA ASN A 337 22.05 -33.39 11.91
C ASN A 337 23.37 -32.89 11.29
N ALA A 338 24.37 -33.76 11.13
CA ALA A 338 25.67 -33.38 10.56
C ALA A 338 25.54 -32.74 9.16
N GLN A 339 24.50 -33.09 8.40
CA GLN A 339 24.18 -32.48 7.11
C GLN A 339 23.58 -31.07 7.24
N GLU A 340 22.70 -30.86 8.22
CA GLU A 340 22.15 -29.53 8.57
C GLU A 340 23.27 -28.60 9.01
N LEU A 341 24.16 -29.09 9.90
CA LEU A 341 25.31 -28.34 10.38
C LEU A 341 26.26 -27.97 9.23
N LYS A 342 26.62 -28.93 8.35
CA LYS A 342 27.42 -28.69 7.13
C LYS A 342 26.80 -27.60 6.24
N LEU A 343 25.48 -27.63 6.05
CA LEU A 343 24.77 -26.65 5.22
C LEU A 343 24.75 -25.26 5.87
N GLN A 344 24.43 -25.15 7.16
CA GLN A 344 24.45 -23.88 7.89
C GLN A 344 25.85 -23.25 7.91
N ASP A 345 26.89 -24.05 8.14
CA ASP A 345 28.28 -23.60 8.11
C ASP A 345 28.69 -23.11 6.72
N THR A 346 28.21 -23.79 5.66
CA THR A 346 28.45 -23.38 4.27
C THR A 346 27.77 -22.05 3.95
N ILE A 347 26.51 -21.86 4.37
CA ILE A 347 25.78 -20.58 4.22
C ILE A 347 26.52 -19.44 4.94
N ASN A 348 26.99 -19.70 6.17
CA ASN A 348 27.69 -18.71 7.00
C ASN A 348 29.08 -18.34 6.46
N LYS A 349 29.83 -19.30 5.92
CA LYS A 349 31.22 -19.13 5.46
C LYS A 349 31.35 -18.74 3.98
N LEU A 350 30.24 -18.73 3.23
CA LEU A 350 30.21 -18.36 1.82
C LEU A 350 30.63 -16.89 1.60
N LYS A 351 31.78 -16.67 0.97
CA LYS A 351 32.27 -15.31 0.62
C LYS A 351 31.47 -14.64 -0.50
N GLY A 352 30.84 -15.42 -1.38
CA GLY A 352 30.00 -14.92 -2.47
C GLY A 352 28.50 -14.85 -2.13
N ASN A 353 27.70 -14.55 -3.15
CA ASN A 353 26.24 -14.47 -3.07
C ASN A 353 25.53 -15.64 -3.80
N THR A 354 26.25 -16.67 -4.22
CA THR A 354 25.68 -17.85 -4.91
C THR A 354 26.15 -19.13 -4.23
N LEU A 355 25.20 -19.98 -3.83
CA LEU A 355 25.41 -21.30 -3.27
C LEU A 355 24.82 -22.34 -4.21
N VAL A 356 25.62 -23.32 -4.63
CA VAL A 356 25.16 -24.45 -5.43
C VAL A 356 25.18 -25.70 -4.56
N LEU A 357 24.03 -26.37 -4.44
CA LEU A 357 23.85 -27.62 -3.72
C LEU A 357 23.76 -28.76 -4.74
N ASN A 358 24.76 -29.64 -4.79
CA ASN A 358 24.70 -30.82 -5.65
C ASN A 358 24.11 -32.01 -4.86
N GLU A 359 23.30 -32.84 -5.52
CA GLU A 359 22.69 -34.02 -4.89
C GLU A 359 23.73 -35.00 -4.33
N ALA A 360 24.91 -35.10 -4.97
CA ALA A 360 26.03 -35.92 -4.49
C ALA A 360 26.67 -35.43 -3.18
N ASP A 361 26.51 -34.16 -2.80
CA ASP A 361 27.11 -33.59 -1.57
C ASP A 361 26.29 -33.86 -0.29
N TYR A 362 25.06 -34.36 -0.44
CA TYR A 362 24.09 -34.51 0.64
C TYR A 362 23.22 -35.76 0.44
N LYS A 363 23.26 -36.70 1.38
CA LYS A 363 22.30 -37.82 1.44
C LYS A 363 20.86 -37.27 1.50
N GLN A 364 19.98 -37.74 0.62
CA GLN A 364 18.58 -37.31 0.56
C GLN A 364 17.67 -38.25 1.37
N PRO A 365 16.55 -37.75 1.93
CA PRO A 365 16.24 -36.34 2.13
C PRO A 365 17.12 -35.72 3.24
N ILE A 366 17.33 -34.41 3.17
CA ILE A 366 18.05 -33.64 4.18
C ILE A 366 17.09 -33.38 5.35
N ILE A 367 17.21 -34.18 6.41
CA ILE A 367 16.40 -34.02 7.62
C ILE A 367 16.81 -32.74 8.37
N ILE A 368 15.85 -31.85 8.61
CA ILE A 368 15.99 -30.59 9.34
C ILE A 368 15.45 -30.76 10.76
N SER A 369 16.33 -30.57 11.74
CA SER A 369 16.07 -30.75 13.18
C SER A 369 16.00 -29.44 13.97
N ASP A 370 16.49 -28.36 13.38
CA ASP A 370 16.44 -26.97 13.85
C ASP A 370 16.48 -25.98 12.66
N THR A 371 16.13 -24.71 12.86
CA THR A 371 15.99 -23.72 11.77
C THR A 371 17.32 -23.46 11.03
N LEU A 372 17.29 -23.51 9.69
CA LEU A 372 18.39 -22.98 8.88
C LEU A 372 18.23 -21.46 8.70
N HIS A 373 19.16 -20.69 9.26
CA HIS A 373 19.15 -19.24 9.18
C HIS A 373 19.94 -18.74 7.95
N ILE A 374 19.36 -17.79 7.21
CA ILE A 374 20.01 -17.09 6.09
C ILE A 374 20.34 -15.66 6.54
N PRO A 375 21.56 -15.40 7.07
CA PRO A 375 21.91 -14.10 7.66
C PRO A 375 22.27 -13.00 6.64
N LYS A 376 22.42 -13.36 5.36
CA LYS A 376 22.89 -12.47 4.28
C LYS A 376 21.80 -11.52 3.76
N ASP A 377 22.20 -10.32 3.36
CA ASP A 377 21.37 -9.39 2.57
C ASP A 377 20.94 -10.01 1.22
N SER A 378 21.86 -10.67 0.51
CA SER A 378 21.57 -11.29 -0.80
C SER A 378 22.20 -12.68 -0.93
N LEU A 379 21.44 -13.65 -1.43
CA LEU A 379 21.89 -15.03 -1.63
C LEU A 379 21.04 -15.76 -2.68
N TYR A 380 21.68 -16.39 -3.66
CA TYR A 380 21.08 -17.29 -4.63
C TYR A 380 21.43 -18.74 -4.27
N ILE A 381 20.48 -19.53 -3.77
CA ILE A 381 20.65 -20.97 -3.52
C ILE A 381 20.08 -21.75 -4.70
N LYS A 382 20.91 -22.57 -5.35
CA LYS A 382 20.53 -23.39 -6.51
C LYS A 382 20.80 -24.88 -6.27
N ALA A 383 19.81 -25.73 -6.46
CA ALA A 383 20.02 -27.16 -6.57
C ALA A 383 20.56 -27.58 -7.95
N LYS A 384 21.42 -28.59 -7.96
CA LYS A 384 21.74 -29.46 -9.09
C LYS A 384 21.39 -30.89 -8.71
N GLY A 385 20.26 -31.37 -9.22
CA GLY A 385 19.63 -32.63 -8.79
C GLY A 385 18.46 -32.40 -7.83
N LYS A 386 17.88 -33.47 -7.30
CA LYS A 386 16.68 -33.45 -6.46
C LYS A 386 17.04 -33.25 -4.99
N ILE A 387 17.19 -31.98 -4.58
CA ILE A 387 17.37 -31.63 -3.17
C ILE A 387 16.00 -31.55 -2.47
N VAL A 388 15.78 -32.42 -1.49
CA VAL A 388 14.58 -32.46 -0.65
C VAL A 388 14.97 -32.17 0.80
N PHE A 389 14.43 -31.10 1.36
CA PHE A 389 14.42 -30.87 2.81
C PHE A 389 13.18 -31.53 3.40
N GLN A 390 13.34 -32.26 4.51
CA GLN A 390 12.23 -32.90 5.21
C GLN A 390 12.30 -32.58 6.70
N ARG A 391 11.15 -32.35 7.35
CA ARG A 391 11.06 -32.03 8.77
C ARG A 391 11.36 -33.27 9.64
N ASP A 392 12.22 -33.14 10.64
CA ASP A 392 12.29 -34.11 11.75
C ASP A 392 10.92 -34.17 12.47
N THR A 393 10.41 -35.36 12.76
CA THR A 393 9.08 -35.54 13.36
C THR A 393 8.95 -34.80 14.71
N ALA A 394 10.06 -34.67 15.44
CA ALA A 394 10.15 -33.97 16.72
C ALA A 394 10.50 -32.47 16.62
N TYR A 395 10.57 -31.89 15.41
CA TYR A 395 10.84 -30.47 15.17
C TYR A 395 9.63 -29.77 14.55
N ASN A 396 9.21 -28.62 15.08
CA ASN A 396 7.99 -27.91 14.65
C ASN A 396 8.24 -26.49 14.12
N GLY A 397 9.49 -26.06 13.98
CA GLY A 397 9.85 -24.74 13.46
C GLY A 397 9.95 -24.69 11.92
N PRO A 398 10.28 -23.53 11.34
CA PRO A 398 10.44 -23.37 9.90
C PRO A 398 11.69 -24.09 9.36
N ALA A 399 11.68 -24.50 8.08
CA ALA A 399 12.87 -25.07 7.45
C ALA A 399 13.96 -24.00 7.26
N PHE A 400 13.59 -22.84 6.71
CA PHE A 400 14.45 -21.66 6.59
C PHE A 400 13.86 -20.44 7.31
N THR A 401 14.73 -19.60 7.89
CA THR A 401 14.40 -18.22 8.31
C THR A 401 15.34 -17.23 7.68
N LEU A 402 14.80 -16.23 6.98
CA LEU A 402 15.56 -15.14 6.35
C LEU A 402 15.89 -14.02 7.35
N SER A 403 17.03 -13.36 7.16
CA SER A 403 17.39 -12.13 7.90
C SER A 403 16.37 -11.01 7.67
N PRO A 404 15.97 -10.22 8.70
CA PRO A 404 15.20 -8.99 8.51
C PRO A 404 15.87 -7.94 7.61
N LYS A 405 17.18 -8.08 7.35
CA LYS A 405 17.96 -7.23 6.43
C LYS A 405 18.08 -7.81 5.02
N ALA A 406 17.45 -8.95 4.74
CA ALA A 406 17.40 -9.53 3.40
C ALA A 406 16.84 -8.53 2.39
N LYS A 407 17.44 -8.50 1.20
CA LYS A 407 17.10 -7.65 0.06
C LYS A 407 16.79 -8.49 -1.18
N TYR A 408 17.52 -9.59 -1.39
CA TYR A 408 17.31 -10.46 -2.55
C TYR A 408 17.80 -11.90 -2.31
N ILE A 409 16.89 -12.77 -1.86
CA ILE A 409 17.13 -14.19 -1.60
C ILE A 409 16.41 -15.01 -2.66
N VAL A 410 17.16 -15.70 -3.52
CA VAL A 410 16.58 -16.58 -4.56
C VAL A 410 16.76 -18.04 -4.15
N LEU A 411 15.67 -18.80 -4.17
CA LEU A 411 15.68 -20.25 -4.02
C LEU A 411 15.30 -20.91 -5.36
N ASP A 412 16.19 -21.73 -5.90
CA ASP A 412 16.08 -22.33 -7.23
C ASP A 412 16.15 -23.87 -7.16
N SER A 413 15.06 -24.51 -7.61
CA SER A 413 14.93 -25.96 -7.80
C SER A 413 14.97 -26.81 -6.50
N LEU A 414 14.45 -26.28 -5.39
CA LEU A 414 14.41 -26.94 -4.07
C LEU A 414 13.05 -27.57 -3.77
N THR A 415 13.02 -28.68 -3.02
CA THR A 415 11.77 -29.28 -2.49
C THR A 415 11.74 -29.21 -0.96
N PHE A 416 10.59 -28.89 -0.39
CA PHE A 416 10.29 -28.96 1.05
C PHE A 416 9.19 -29.98 1.28
N ASP A 417 9.34 -30.86 2.27
CA ASP A 417 8.37 -31.91 2.61
C ASP A 417 8.03 -31.93 4.11
N GLY A 418 6.73 -31.92 4.42
CA GLY A 418 6.20 -32.21 5.76
C GLY A 418 6.27 -31.07 6.79
N PHE A 419 6.46 -29.81 6.38
CA PHE A 419 6.65 -28.68 7.30
C PHE A 419 5.37 -27.88 7.61
N HIS A 420 5.06 -27.66 8.89
CA HIS A 420 4.00 -26.72 9.31
C HIS A 420 4.22 -25.31 8.73
N VAL A 421 5.46 -24.82 8.76
CA VAL A 421 5.91 -23.64 8.00
C VAL A 421 7.17 -24.04 7.24
N ALA A 422 7.21 -23.91 5.92
CA ALA A 422 8.44 -24.26 5.18
C ALA A 422 9.46 -23.11 5.21
N ILE A 423 9.07 -21.87 4.88
CA ILE A 423 9.96 -20.70 4.90
C ILE A 423 9.36 -19.57 5.73
N ALA A 424 10.11 -19.06 6.71
CA ALA A 424 9.80 -17.82 7.41
C ALA A 424 10.63 -16.66 6.84
N THR A 425 9.97 -15.52 6.59
CA THR A 425 10.60 -14.26 6.18
C THR A 425 10.04 -13.08 6.99
N HIS A 426 10.74 -11.96 6.97
CA HIS A 426 10.35 -10.71 7.63
C HIS A 426 10.05 -9.58 6.63
N ASN A 427 10.27 -9.83 5.34
CA ASN A 427 10.07 -8.89 4.24
C ASN A 427 9.92 -9.64 2.89
N ASP A 428 9.71 -8.87 1.82
CA ASP A 428 9.41 -9.39 0.47
C ASP A 428 10.68 -9.75 -0.35
N ALA A 429 11.83 -9.98 0.30
CA ALA A 429 13.10 -10.29 -0.36
C ALA A 429 13.18 -11.70 -0.98
N LEU A 430 12.17 -12.57 -0.75
CA LEU A 430 12.19 -13.97 -1.14
C LEU A 430 11.65 -14.18 -2.56
N VAL A 431 12.50 -14.71 -3.45
CA VAL A 431 12.16 -15.12 -4.81
C VAL A 431 12.26 -16.63 -4.93
N LEU A 432 11.17 -17.28 -5.35
CA LEU A 432 11.11 -18.72 -5.57
C LEU A 432 11.16 -19.03 -7.07
N LYS A 433 11.95 -20.03 -7.47
CA LYS A 433 12.04 -20.54 -8.85
C LYS A 433 12.01 -22.06 -8.83
N LYS A 434 10.99 -22.69 -9.43
CA LYS A 434 10.83 -24.16 -9.44
C LYS A 434 10.91 -24.80 -8.05
N VAL A 435 10.40 -24.11 -7.02
CA VAL A 435 10.37 -24.61 -5.64
C VAL A 435 9.08 -25.37 -5.41
N ILE A 436 9.18 -26.56 -4.81
CA ILE A 436 8.04 -27.44 -4.54
C ILE A 436 7.82 -27.52 -3.02
N PHE A 437 6.57 -27.38 -2.59
CA PHE A 437 6.15 -27.58 -1.21
C PHE A 437 5.17 -28.75 -1.15
N SER A 438 5.63 -29.87 -0.58
CA SER A 438 4.86 -31.09 -0.36
C SER A 438 4.44 -31.17 1.09
N ASN A 439 3.19 -31.52 1.38
CA ASN A 439 2.71 -31.78 2.75
C ASN A 439 3.05 -30.64 3.75
N CYS A 440 3.00 -29.37 3.30
CA CYS A 440 3.29 -28.20 4.12
C CYS A 440 2.04 -27.35 4.35
N ASP A 441 1.70 -27.04 5.60
CA ASP A 441 0.49 -26.27 5.93
C ASP A 441 0.62 -24.80 5.48
N ILE A 442 1.81 -24.21 5.70
CA ILE A 442 2.15 -22.84 5.32
C ILE A 442 3.46 -22.84 4.50
N PRO A 443 3.41 -22.76 3.16
CA PRO A 443 4.60 -22.74 2.31
C PRO A 443 5.56 -21.57 2.62
N VAL A 444 5.02 -20.36 2.80
CA VAL A 444 5.79 -19.16 3.17
C VAL A 444 4.99 -18.37 4.20
N GLN A 445 5.64 -17.97 5.30
CA GLN A 445 5.10 -17.09 6.33
C GLN A 445 5.91 -15.79 6.38
N THR A 446 5.26 -14.64 6.19
CA THR A 446 5.86 -13.32 6.41
C THR A 446 5.45 -12.79 7.78
N SER A 447 6.44 -12.57 8.65
CA SER A 447 6.25 -12.17 10.05
C SER A 447 6.91 -10.82 10.34
N TYR A 448 6.11 -9.75 10.37
CA TYR A 448 6.61 -8.39 10.62
C TYR A 448 6.81 -8.13 12.12
N LEU A 449 7.97 -7.57 12.49
CA LEU A 449 8.28 -7.23 13.89
C LEU A 449 8.29 -5.71 14.08
N PHE A 450 7.35 -5.22 14.87
CA PHE A 450 7.12 -3.79 15.08
C PHE A 450 7.75 -3.28 16.39
N PRO A 451 8.36 -2.08 16.42
CA PRO A 451 8.88 -1.49 17.65
C PRO A 451 7.75 -1.05 18.57
N GLY A 452 7.77 -1.52 19.82
CA GLY A 452 6.82 -1.07 20.86
C GLY A 452 6.91 0.43 21.14
N ASN A 453 5.78 1.02 21.54
CA ASN A 453 5.63 2.45 21.88
C ASN A 453 6.07 3.42 20.77
N LYS A 454 5.94 3.02 19.50
CA LYS A 454 6.08 3.90 18.33
C LYS A 454 4.89 3.71 17.39
N TYR A 455 4.48 4.77 16.71
CA TYR A 455 3.56 4.66 15.59
C TYR A 455 4.25 3.92 14.45
N VAL A 456 3.54 2.96 13.85
CA VAL A 456 3.97 2.25 12.64
C VAL A 456 2.89 2.43 11.59
N SER A 457 3.21 3.22 10.58
CA SER A 457 2.39 3.43 9.39
C SER A 457 3.06 2.76 8.20
N GLY A 458 2.33 1.97 7.42
CA GLY A 458 2.87 1.26 6.28
C GLY A 458 1.89 0.22 5.71
N ARG A 459 2.19 -0.29 4.52
CA ARG A 459 1.41 -1.32 3.85
C ARG A 459 2.10 -2.68 4.01
N LEU A 460 1.35 -3.70 4.42
CA LEU A 460 1.81 -5.08 4.33
C LEU A 460 1.49 -5.62 2.93
N PHE A 461 2.48 -6.14 2.23
CA PHE A 461 2.31 -6.63 0.87
C PHE A 461 1.92 -8.12 0.87
N GLY A 462 0.96 -8.48 0.01
CA GLY A 462 0.65 -9.86 -0.30
C GLY A 462 1.46 -10.30 -1.52
N GLY A 463 2.41 -11.23 -1.33
CA GLY A 463 3.25 -11.73 -2.41
C GLY A 463 2.45 -12.48 -3.48
N MET A 464 2.44 -11.98 -4.72
CA MET A 464 1.82 -12.66 -5.86
C MET A 464 2.75 -13.74 -6.43
N PHE A 465 2.69 -14.94 -5.85
CA PHE A 465 3.40 -16.11 -6.38
C PHE A 465 2.71 -16.64 -7.65
N LYS A 466 3.40 -16.59 -8.79
CA LYS A 466 2.97 -17.29 -10.00
C LYS A 466 3.25 -18.79 -9.84
N ILE A 467 2.25 -19.61 -10.10
CA ILE A 467 2.42 -21.07 -10.20
C ILE A 467 3.01 -21.37 -11.57
N ASP A 468 4.29 -21.74 -11.62
CA ASP A 468 4.85 -22.42 -12.79
C ASP A 468 4.05 -23.71 -12.99
N THR A 469 3.27 -23.81 -14.08
CA THR A 469 2.49 -25.01 -14.37
C THR A 469 3.41 -26.21 -14.54
N LEU A 470 3.41 -27.11 -13.55
CA LEU A 470 3.99 -28.43 -13.68
C LEU A 470 3.42 -29.10 -14.95
N GLN A 471 4.28 -29.71 -15.75
CA GLN A 471 3.81 -30.67 -16.74
C GLN A 471 2.98 -31.72 -15.99
N LYS A 472 1.75 -31.99 -16.47
CA LYS A 472 0.95 -33.10 -15.95
C LYS A 472 1.80 -34.36 -16.00
N ALA A 473 1.94 -35.04 -14.86
CA ALA A 473 2.46 -36.40 -14.87
C ALA A 473 1.52 -37.25 -15.74
N THR A 474 2.05 -37.75 -16.86
CA THR A 474 1.37 -38.74 -17.69
C THR A 474 1.40 -40.07 -16.94
N HIS A 475 0.27 -40.40 -16.31
CA HIS A 475 -0.07 -41.74 -15.85
C HIS A 475 -0.69 -42.54 -17.01
#